data_AF-C6ZQW3-F1
#
_entry.id   AF-C6ZQW3-F1
#
_cell.length_a   1.000
_cell.length_b   1.000
_cell.length_c   1.000
_cell.angle_alpha   90.00
_cell.angle_beta   90.00
_cell.angle_gamma   90.00
#
_symmetry.space_group_name_H-M   'P 1'
#
loop_
_entity.id
_entity.type
_entity.pdbx_description
1 polymer ?
#
loop_
_entity_poly.entity_id
_entity_poly.type
_entity_poly.pdbx_seq_one_letter_code
_entity_poly.pdbx_strand_id
1 'polypeptide(L)'
;QLTEEKRDVIFDEMNQKDYATESIGWAVEVISPNDICMSMLRRTKRSLNEVSMDSAIGLINKAIDAGVNIAEVYVDTVGPPEKYQAKLKQLFPKFKITVAKKADSTYPIVSAASICAKVSRDHALKVWTFREGLEEGINFGSGYPGDPTTKNFLGTYELVFGYPRLVRFSWSTAGKALEKKAYDVEFDDEDDEQEKQKATYGSAKPNKYFAADRNEQRKRHEYFRERCLEHVAEI
;
A
#
# COMPACT_ATOMS: atom_id res chain seq x y z
N GLN A 1 -25.74 -8.37 -2.80
CA GLN A 1 -24.36 -8.40 -3.33
C GLN A 1 -24.35 -9.33 -4.53
N LEU A 2 -23.76 -8.94 -5.66
CA LEU A 2 -23.70 -9.77 -6.88
C LEU A 2 -22.66 -10.91 -6.70
N THR A 3 -22.92 -12.07 -7.31
CA THR A 3 -21.95 -13.18 -7.34
C THR A 3 -20.83 -12.88 -8.34
N GLU A 4 -19.77 -13.69 -8.38
CA GLU A 4 -18.69 -13.55 -9.35
C GLU A 4 -19.19 -13.76 -10.79
N GLU A 5 -19.93 -14.84 -11.01
CA GLU A 5 -20.45 -15.21 -12.33
C GLU A 5 -21.36 -14.13 -12.89
N LYS A 6 -22.20 -13.52 -12.03
CA LYS A 6 -23.06 -12.40 -12.45
C LYS A 6 -22.27 -11.14 -12.79
N ARG A 7 -21.13 -10.90 -12.13
CA ARG A 7 -20.25 -9.76 -12.46
C ARG A 7 -19.58 -9.98 -13.81
N ASP A 8 -19.13 -11.20 -14.08
CA ASP A 8 -18.50 -11.57 -15.34
C ASP A 8 -19.49 -11.42 -16.51
N VAL A 9 -20.73 -11.91 -16.36
CA VAL A 9 -21.79 -11.74 -17.39
C VAL A 9 -22.05 -10.27 -17.69
N ILE A 10 -22.16 -9.42 -16.67
CA ILE A 10 -22.40 -7.98 -16.89
C ILE A 10 -21.18 -7.32 -17.57
N PHE A 11 -19.97 -7.70 -17.16
CA PHE A 11 -18.75 -7.19 -17.77
C PHE A 11 -18.63 -7.63 -19.24
N ASP A 12 -18.99 -8.86 -19.57
CA ASP A 12 -19.03 -9.34 -20.95
C ASP A 12 -20.07 -8.57 -21.78
N GLU A 13 -21.27 -8.36 -21.24
CA GLU A 13 -22.30 -7.56 -21.93
C GLU A 13 -21.82 -6.13 -22.22
N MET A 14 -21.12 -5.49 -21.28
CA MET A 14 -20.51 -4.17 -21.47
C MET A 14 -19.50 -4.12 -22.61
N ASN A 15 -18.84 -5.24 -22.92
CA ASN A 15 -17.79 -5.34 -23.94
C ASN A 15 -18.26 -5.95 -25.27
N GLN A 16 -19.42 -6.61 -25.31
CA GLN A 16 -19.88 -7.37 -26.48
C GLN A 16 -21.17 -6.84 -27.11
N LYS A 17 -22.01 -6.12 -26.36
CA LYS A 17 -23.26 -5.59 -26.90
C LYS A 17 -23.00 -4.26 -27.60
N ASP A 18 -23.43 -4.15 -28.87
CA ASP A 18 -23.23 -2.95 -29.70
C ASP A 18 -23.60 -1.66 -28.96
N TYR A 19 -24.80 -1.61 -28.37
CA TYR A 19 -25.29 -0.44 -27.62
C TYR A 19 -24.38 -0.04 -26.44
N ALA A 20 -23.71 -1.02 -25.82
CA ALA A 20 -22.81 -0.78 -24.70
C ALA A 20 -21.43 -0.33 -25.20
N THR A 21 -20.88 -1.01 -26.20
CA THR A 21 -19.56 -0.68 -26.76
C THR A 21 -19.51 0.70 -27.43
N GLU A 22 -20.63 1.18 -27.97
CA GLU A 22 -20.73 2.53 -28.54
C GLU A 22 -20.83 3.63 -27.47
N SER A 23 -21.25 3.28 -26.25
CA SER A 23 -21.62 4.26 -25.21
C SER A 23 -20.76 4.21 -23.95
N ILE A 24 -20.03 3.12 -23.72
CA ILE A 24 -19.31 2.85 -22.47
C ILE A 24 -17.84 2.61 -22.78
N GLY A 25 -16.99 3.49 -22.25
CA GLY A 25 -15.56 3.27 -22.11
C GLY A 25 -15.20 2.95 -20.66
N TRP A 26 -14.19 2.11 -20.46
CA TRP A 26 -13.68 1.79 -19.13
C TRP A 26 -12.15 1.71 -19.12
N ALA A 27 -11.58 1.97 -17.95
CA ALA A 27 -10.16 1.81 -17.67
C ALA A 27 -10.00 1.35 -16.22
N VAL A 28 -8.99 0.52 -15.97
CA VAL A 28 -8.62 0.06 -14.62
C VAL A 28 -7.14 0.27 -14.39
N GLU A 29 -6.79 0.51 -13.13
CA GLU A 29 -5.40 0.50 -12.67
C GLU A 29 -5.25 -0.62 -11.65
N VAL A 30 -4.41 -1.61 -11.99
CA VAL A 30 -4.09 -2.73 -11.11
C VAL A 30 -2.79 -2.42 -10.37
N ILE A 31 -2.90 -2.12 -9.08
CA ILE A 31 -1.75 -1.83 -8.22
C ILE A 31 -1.28 -3.12 -7.56
N SER A 32 -0.02 -3.50 -7.79
CA SER A 32 0.50 -4.75 -7.25
C SER A 32 0.58 -4.72 -5.71
N PRO A 33 0.44 -5.87 -5.02
CA PRO A 33 0.64 -5.92 -3.57
C PRO A 33 2.01 -5.40 -3.15
N ASN A 34 3.04 -5.66 -3.98
CA ASN A 34 4.39 -5.16 -3.77
C ASN A 34 4.45 -3.61 -3.82
N ASP A 35 3.83 -2.98 -4.82
CA ASP A 35 3.84 -1.50 -4.93
C ASP A 35 3.10 -0.84 -3.77
N ILE A 36 2.02 -1.47 -3.29
CA ILE A 36 1.32 -1.04 -2.09
C ILE A 36 2.25 -1.12 -0.88
N CYS A 37 2.98 -2.23 -0.70
CA CYS A 37 3.91 -2.41 0.41
C CYS A 37 5.04 -1.40 0.37
N MET A 38 5.70 -1.25 -0.79
CA MET A 38 6.78 -0.29 -0.99
C MET A 38 6.32 1.14 -0.73
N SER A 39 5.08 1.49 -1.10
CA SER A 39 4.51 2.81 -0.83
C SER A 39 4.28 3.05 0.66
N MET A 40 3.83 2.03 1.39
CA MET A 40 3.47 2.16 2.81
C MET A 40 4.66 1.99 3.77
N LEU A 41 5.68 1.21 3.39
CA LEU A 41 6.83 0.85 4.24
C LEU A 41 8.12 1.60 3.88
N ARG A 42 8.12 2.46 2.84
CA ARG A 42 9.28 3.34 2.55
C ARG A 42 9.49 4.38 3.65
N ARG A 43 10.73 4.88 3.77
CA ARG A 43 11.14 5.95 4.71
C ARG A 43 10.14 7.11 4.79
N THR A 44 9.85 7.74 3.64
CA THR A 44 8.77 8.75 3.56
C THR A 44 7.42 8.08 3.34
N LYS A 45 6.83 7.54 4.41
CA LYS A 45 5.61 6.71 4.36
C LYS A 45 4.48 7.37 3.56
N ARG A 46 3.82 6.59 2.69
CA ARG A 46 2.59 6.99 2.00
C ARG A 46 1.45 6.08 2.41
N SER A 47 0.36 6.67 2.85
CA SER A 47 -0.81 5.91 3.30
C SER A 47 -1.54 5.23 2.13
N LEU A 48 -2.26 4.15 2.43
CA LEU A 48 -3.11 3.48 1.44
C LEU A 48 -4.17 4.42 0.84
N ASN A 49 -4.66 5.38 1.63
CA ASN A 49 -5.60 6.40 1.17
C ASN A 49 -4.96 7.29 0.11
N GLU A 50 -3.70 7.70 0.28
CA GLU A 50 -2.99 8.49 -0.72
C GLU A 50 -2.71 7.70 -2.00
N VAL A 51 -2.29 6.44 -1.88
CA VAL A 51 -2.10 5.54 -3.03
C VAL A 51 -3.41 5.39 -3.82
N SER A 52 -4.53 5.18 -3.12
CA SER A 52 -5.85 5.05 -3.74
C SER A 52 -6.32 6.34 -4.41
N MET A 53 -6.12 7.50 -3.76
CA MET A 53 -6.51 8.80 -4.34
C MET A 53 -5.69 9.13 -5.58
N ASP A 54 -4.38 8.88 -5.55
CA ASP A 54 -3.50 9.18 -6.67
C ASP A 54 -3.79 8.29 -7.88
N SER A 55 -4.14 7.02 -7.66
CA SER A 55 -4.62 6.12 -8.72
C SER A 55 -5.92 6.62 -9.35
N ALA A 56 -6.89 7.06 -8.53
CA ALA A 56 -8.13 7.64 -9.04
C ALA A 56 -7.87 8.93 -9.86
N ILE A 57 -6.98 9.80 -9.38
CA ILE A 57 -6.54 11.00 -10.11
C ILE A 57 -5.86 10.60 -11.43
N GLY A 58 -5.02 9.57 -11.42
CA GLY A 58 -4.35 9.03 -12.60
C GLY A 58 -5.33 8.52 -13.65
N LEU A 59 -6.39 7.81 -13.24
CA LEU A 59 -7.45 7.36 -14.15
C LEU A 59 -8.24 8.53 -14.75
N ILE A 60 -8.53 9.57 -13.96
CA ILE A 60 -9.18 10.79 -14.49
C ILE A 60 -8.29 11.47 -15.53
N ASN A 61 -6.99 11.62 -15.24
CA ASN A 61 -6.04 12.19 -16.21
C ASN A 61 -5.95 11.35 -17.49
N LYS A 62 -5.88 10.02 -17.38
CA LYS A 62 -5.89 9.12 -18.55
C LYS A 62 -7.13 9.32 -19.43
N ALA A 63 -8.30 9.54 -18.82
CA ALA A 63 -9.52 9.83 -19.57
C ALA A 63 -9.45 11.20 -20.29
N ILE A 64 -8.85 12.22 -19.65
CA ILE A 64 -8.60 13.53 -20.27
C ILE A 64 -7.64 13.38 -21.46
N ASP A 65 -6.53 12.67 -21.27
CA ASP A 65 -5.50 12.47 -22.29
C ASP A 65 -6.03 11.67 -23.49
N ALA A 66 -6.98 10.75 -23.24
CA ALA A 66 -7.69 10.03 -24.29
C ALA A 66 -8.74 10.89 -25.05
N GLY A 67 -8.91 12.16 -24.67
CA GLY A 67 -9.85 13.08 -25.32
C GLY A 67 -11.31 12.92 -24.90
N VAL A 68 -11.58 12.26 -23.77
CA VAL A 68 -12.95 12.11 -23.26
C VAL A 68 -13.49 13.47 -22.80
N ASN A 69 -14.68 13.83 -23.28
CA ASN A 69 -15.36 15.06 -22.87
C ASN A 69 -16.04 14.88 -21.50
N ILE A 70 -15.29 15.11 -20.42
CA ILE A 70 -15.76 14.92 -19.04
C ILE A 70 -16.55 16.15 -18.56
N ALA A 71 -17.83 15.95 -18.24
CA ALA A 71 -18.67 16.97 -17.58
C ALA A 71 -18.78 16.72 -16.06
N GLU A 72 -19.01 15.48 -15.66
CA GLU A 72 -19.26 15.09 -14.26
C GLU A 72 -18.38 13.89 -13.85
N VAL A 73 -17.93 13.88 -12.59
CA VAL A 73 -17.13 12.81 -12.00
C VAL A 73 -17.79 12.35 -10.71
N TYR A 74 -18.03 11.05 -10.59
CA TYR A 74 -18.64 10.42 -9.42
C TYR A 74 -17.66 9.42 -8.81
N VAL A 75 -17.38 9.54 -7.50
CA VAL A 75 -16.40 8.70 -6.81
C VAL A 75 -17.00 8.11 -5.55
N ASP A 76 -16.85 6.79 -5.37
CA ASP A 76 -17.18 6.10 -4.13
C ASP A 76 -16.05 6.25 -3.09
N THR A 77 -16.42 6.44 -1.82
CA THR A 77 -15.44 6.55 -0.72
C THR A 77 -15.88 5.77 0.51
N VAL A 78 -14.90 5.22 1.22
CA VAL A 78 -15.08 4.65 2.57
C VAL A 78 -14.88 5.69 3.68
N GLY A 79 -14.18 6.79 3.38
CA GLY A 79 -13.82 7.84 4.33
C GLY A 79 -14.74 9.07 4.26
N PRO A 80 -14.37 10.18 4.93
CA PRO A 80 -15.06 11.46 4.82
C PRO A 80 -14.99 12.00 3.37
N PRO A 81 -16.13 12.18 2.69
CA PRO A 81 -16.15 12.63 1.29
C PRO A 81 -15.66 14.06 1.11
N GLU A 82 -15.80 14.92 2.11
CA GLU A 82 -15.61 16.37 1.99
C GLU A 82 -14.16 16.71 1.63
N LYS A 83 -13.19 16.11 2.35
CA LYS A 83 -11.76 16.32 2.09
C LYS A 83 -11.34 15.79 0.72
N TYR A 84 -11.89 14.64 0.33
CA TYR A 84 -11.54 14.01 -0.94
C TYR A 84 -12.13 14.81 -2.12
N GLN A 85 -13.38 15.24 -2.00
CA GLN A 85 -14.03 16.09 -3.00
C GLN A 85 -13.31 17.42 -3.16
N ALA A 86 -12.91 18.07 -2.05
CA ALA A 86 -12.16 19.33 -2.10
C ALA A 86 -10.83 19.16 -2.84
N LYS A 87 -10.08 18.07 -2.55
CA LYS A 87 -8.82 17.75 -3.25
C LYS A 87 -9.04 17.54 -4.75
N LEU A 88 -10.03 16.74 -5.14
CA LEU A 88 -10.35 16.51 -6.55
C LEU A 88 -10.81 17.80 -7.24
N LYS A 89 -11.61 18.63 -6.57
CA LYS A 89 -12.11 19.90 -7.13
C LYS A 89 -10.99 20.92 -7.34
N GLN A 90 -9.98 20.92 -6.48
CA GLN A 90 -8.78 21.74 -6.66
C GLN A 90 -7.97 21.31 -7.88
N LEU A 91 -7.82 20.00 -8.11
CA LEU A 91 -7.08 19.44 -9.25
C LEU A 91 -7.85 19.57 -10.57
N PHE A 92 -9.17 19.39 -10.52
CA PHE A 92 -10.04 19.36 -11.69
C PHE A 92 -11.18 20.39 -11.57
N PRO A 93 -10.88 21.69 -11.56
CA PRO A 93 -11.88 22.74 -11.28
C PRO A 93 -13.01 22.78 -12.30
N LYS A 94 -12.74 22.38 -13.55
CA LYS A 94 -13.70 22.39 -14.68
C LYS A 94 -14.82 21.36 -14.53
N PHE A 95 -14.60 20.26 -13.82
CA PHE A 95 -15.58 19.17 -13.72
C PHE A 95 -16.52 19.36 -12.53
N LYS A 96 -17.75 18.88 -12.66
CA LYS A 96 -18.66 18.73 -11.52
C LYS A 96 -18.33 17.43 -10.80
N ILE A 97 -17.80 17.52 -9.58
CA ILE A 97 -17.29 16.35 -8.84
C ILE A 97 -18.18 16.08 -7.65
N THR A 98 -18.63 14.83 -7.56
CA THR A 98 -19.41 14.31 -6.43
C THR A 98 -18.67 13.12 -5.83
N VAL A 99 -18.30 13.22 -4.56
CA VAL A 99 -17.76 12.11 -3.79
C VAL A 99 -18.78 11.71 -2.75
N ALA A 100 -19.20 10.45 -2.73
CA ALA A 100 -20.23 9.95 -1.83
C ALA A 100 -19.90 8.56 -1.30
N LYS A 101 -20.45 8.21 -0.15
CA LYS A 101 -20.38 6.85 0.39
C LYS A 101 -21.45 5.99 -0.28
N LYS A 102 -21.13 4.74 -0.62
CA LYS A 102 -22.04 3.81 -1.30
C LYS A 102 -22.52 4.37 -2.66
N ALA A 103 -21.65 5.11 -3.34
CA ALA A 103 -21.97 5.73 -4.62
C ALA A 103 -22.26 4.67 -5.68
N ASP A 104 -21.71 3.46 -5.55
CA ASP A 104 -22.00 2.29 -6.36
C ASP A 104 -23.48 1.85 -6.31
N SER A 105 -24.16 2.14 -5.21
CA SER A 105 -25.58 1.82 -5.02
C SER A 105 -26.51 2.94 -5.52
N THR A 106 -25.98 4.13 -5.79
CA THR A 106 -26.76 5.31 -6.18
C THR A 106 -26.56 5.69 -7.64
N TYR A 107 -25.34 5.54 -8.16
CA TYR A 107 -24.97 5.99 -9.50
C TYR A 107 -24.60 4.79 -10.38
N PRO A 108 -25.35 4.52 -11.48
CA PRO A 108 -25.08 3.39 -12.37
C PRO A 108 -23.65 3.35 -12.91
N ILE A 109 -23.05 4.52 -13.21
CA ILE A 109 -21.67 4.59 -13.71
C ILE A 109 -20.64 4.15 -12.66
N VAL A 110 -20.91 4.40 -11.39
CA VAL A 110 -20.05 3.96 -10.27
C VAL A 110 -20.24 2.46 -10.03
N SER A 111 -21.47 1.95 -10.20
CA SER A 111 -21.75 0.51 -10.18
C SER A 111 -20.98 -0.24 -11.28
N ALA A 112 -21.01 0.28 -12.51
CA ALA A 112 -20.25 -0.25 -13.64
C ALA A 112 -18.74 -0.24 -13.37
N ALA A 113 -18.18 0.87 -12.88
CA ALA A 113 -16.77 0.95 -12.49
C ALA A 113 -16.41 -0.09 -11.40
N SER A 114 -17.32 -0.31 -10.44
CA SER A 114 -17.16 -1.32 -9.38
C SER A 114 -17.12 -2.74 -9.94
N ILE A 115 -17.90 -3.04 -10.99
CA ILE A 115 -17.86 -4.32 -11.71
C ILE A 115 -16.51 -4.48 -12.41
N CYS A 116 -16.09 -3.50 -13.23
CA CYS A 116 -14.80 -3.55 -13.93
C CYS A 116 -13.62 -3.79 -12.98
N ALA A 117 -13.57 -3.06 -11.86
CA ALA A 117 -12.51 -3.20 -10.86
C ALA A 117 -12.50 -4.60 -10.21
N LYS A 118 -13.68 -5.13 -9.88
CA LYS A 118 -13.84 -6.42 -9.22
C LYS A 118 -13.53 -7.61 -10.14
N VAL A 119 -14.02 -7.59 -11.38
CA VAL A 119 -13.71 -8.62 -12.39
C VAL A 119 -12.22 -8.61 -12.71
N SER A 120 -11.63 -7.42 -12.89
CA SER A 120 -10.20 -7.27 -13.15
C SER A 120 -9.34 -7.80 -11.99
N ARG A 121 -9.73 -7.54 -10.74
CA ARG A 121 -9.07 -8.10 -9.54
C ARG A 121 -9.15 -9.63 -9.53
N ASP A 122 -10.34 -10.18 -9.70
CA ASP A 122 -10.57 -11.63 -9.62
C ASP A 122 -9.79 -12.35 -10.73
N HIS A 123 -9.79 -11.79 -11.94
CA HIS A 123 -8.96 -12.26 -13.04
C HIS A 123 -7.46 -12.19 -12.72
N ALA A 124 -6.96 -11.04 -12.22
CA ALA A 124 -5.54 -10.87 -11.88
C ALA A 124 -5.05 -11.86 -10.81
N LEU A 125 -5.91 -12.25 -9.87
CA LEU A 125 -5.60 -13.28 -8.88
C LEU A 125 -5.62 -14.70 -9.47
N LYS A 126 -6.55 -15.00 -10.39
CA LYS A 126 -6.63 -16.30 -11.07
C LYS A 126 -5.39 -16.59 -11.94
N VAL A 127 -4.89 -15.57 -12.64
CA VAL A 127 -3.71 -15.68 -13.52
C VAL A 127 -2.40 -15.28 -12.83
N TRP A 128 -2.40 -15.18 -11.49
CA TRP A 128 -1.23 -14.74 -10.75
C TRP A 128 -0.09 -15.77 -10.86
N THR A 129 1.07 -15.32 -11.35
CA THR A 129 2.29 -16.12 -11.39
C THR A 129 3.22 -15.68 -10.27
N PHE A 130 3.59 -16.60 -9.38
CA PHE A 130 4.55 -16.35 -8.32
C PHE A 130 5.97 -16.25 -8.88
N ARG A 131 6.66 -15.14 -8.59
CA ARG A 131 8.05 -14.93 -9.01
C ARG A 131 9.03 -15.74 -8.18
N GLU A 132 8.58 -16.18 -7.01
CA GLU A 132 9.34 -16.94 -6.02
C GLU A 132 9.40 -18.44 -6.34
N GLY A 133 8.81 -18.89 -7.46
CA GLY A 133 8.85 -20.29 -7.89
C GLY A 133 7.87 -21.22 -7.15
N LEU A 134 6.84 -20.65 -6.52
CA LEU A 134 5.75 -21.41 -5.93
C LEU A 134 4.91 -22.11 -7.01
N GLU A 135 4.29 -23.24 -6.65
CA GLU A 135 3.40 -24.00 -7.55
C GLU A 135 2.26 -23.13 -8.09
N GLU A 136 1.89 -23.37 -9.35
CA GLU A 136 0.69 -22.77 -9.93
C GLU A 136 -0.56 -23.32 -9.25
N GLY A 137 -1.58 -22.48 -9.07
CA GLY A 137 -2.86 -22.91 -8.49
C GLY A 137 -2.87 -23.10 -6.98
N ILE A 138 -1.86 -22.62 -6.24
CA ILE A 138 -1.90 -22.59 -4.77
C ILE A 138 -3.15 -21.85 -4.29
N ASN A 139 -3.91 -22.52 -3.43
CA ASN A 139 -5.08 -21.93 -2.82
C ASN A 139 -4.68 -21.00 -1.66
N PHE A 140 -4.62 -19.70 -1.94
CA PHE A 140 -4.41 -18.65 -0.95
C PHE A 140 -5.70 -18.09 -0.34
N GLY A 141 -6.85 -18.71 -0.63
CA GLY A 141 -8.15 -18.30 -0.12
C GLY A 141 -8.65 -16.96 -0.69
N SER A 142 -9.52 -16.30 0.08
CA SER A 142 -10.12 -15.02 -0.28
C SER A 142 -9.18 -13.81 -0.20
N GLY A 143 -8.02 -13.97 0.46
CA GLY A 143 -7.08 -12.90 0.76
C GLY A 143 -7.47 -12.02 1.95
N TYR A 144 -8.61 -12.27 2.62
CA TYR A 144 -9.04 -11.50 3.78
C TYR A 144 -8.53 -12.10 5.11
N PRO A 145 -8.18 -11.26 6.11
CA PRO A 145 -7.70 -11.73 7.42
C PRO A 145 -8.66 -12.65 8.19
N GLY A 146 -9.95 -12.66 7.85
CA GLY A 146 -10.96 -13.51 8.48
C GLY A 146 -11.02 -14.93 7.94
N ASP A 147 -10.49 -15.19 6.75
CA ASP A 147 -10.62 -16.46 6.06
C ASP A 147 -9.57 -17.48 6.56
N PRO A 148 -10.01 -18.67 7.04
CA PRO A 148 -9.09 -19.73 7.49
C PRO A 148 -8.07 -20.15 6.43
N THR A 149 -8.47 -20.19 5.15
CA THR A 149 -7.58 -20.60 4.05
C THR A 149 -6.46 -19.57 3.86
N THR A 150 -6.82 -18.28 3.88
CA THR A 150 -5.85 -17.18 3.83
C THR A 150 -4.88 -17.23 5.03
N LYS A 151 -5.38 -17.49 6.24
CA LYS A 151 -4.51 -17.65 7.44
C LYS A 151 -3.55 -18.82 7.30
N ASN A 152 -4.02 -19.94 6.75
CA ASN A 152 -3.18 -21.11 6.50
C ASN A 152 -2.09 -20.81 5.45
N PHE A 153 -2.43 -20.07 4.40
CA PHE A 153 -1.46 -19.61 3.40
C PHE A 153 -0.41 -18.66 4.01
N LEU A 154 -0.77 -17.81 4.98
CA LEU A 154 0.22 -17.04 5.75
C LEU A 154 1.12 -17.93 6.65
N GLY A 155 0.90 -19.24 6.69
CA GLY A 155 1.82 -20.21 7.25
C GLY A 155 2.95 -20.64 6.30
N THR A 156 2.86 -20.37 5.00
CA THR A 156 3.87 -20.73 3.99
C THR A 156 4.86 -19.58 3.79
N TYR A 157 5.68 -19.30 4.82
CA TYR A 157 6.73 -18.28 4.81
C TYR A 157 8.13 -18.91 4.85
N GLU A 158 9.10 -18.16 4.36
CA GLU A 158 10.53 -18.43 4.46
C GLU A 158 11.18 -17.65 5.61
N LEU A 159 12.23 -18.21 6.22
CA LEU A 159 12.84 -17.62 7.42
C LEU A 159 13.54 -16.29 7.16
N VAL A 160 14.10 -16.10 5.95
CA VAL A 160 14.87 -14.91 5.58
C VAL A 160 14.01 -13.89 4.85
N PHE A 161 13.24 -14.32 3.85
CA PHE A 161 12.49 -13.41 2.97
C PHE A 161 11.02 -13.24 3.37
N GLY A 162 10.51 -14.05 4.30
CA GLY A 162 9.12 -14.03 4.70
C GLY A 162 8.19 -14.56 3.61
N TYR A 163 7.30 -13.71 3.11
CA TYR A 163 6.22 -14.11 2.20
C TYR A 163 6.54 -13.86 0.72
N PRO A 164 5.86 -14.57 -0.21
CA PRO A 164 5.87 -14.17 -1.61
C PRO A 164 5.24 -12.77 -1.80
N ARG A 165 5.62 -12.10 -2.89
CA ARG A 165 5.17 -10.72 -3.24
C ARG A 165 3.66 -10.55 -3.39
N LEU A 166 2.88 -11.63 -3.42
CA LEU A 166 1.42 -11.57 -3.35
C LEU A 166 0.93 -11.02 -2.00
N VAL A 167 1.64 -11.34 -0.91
CA VAL A 167 1.26 -10.95 0.45
C VAL A 167 1.62 -9.49 0.68
N ARG A 168 0.67 -8.74 1.25
CA ARG A 168 0.90 -7.34 1.60
C ARG A 168 1.55 -7.23 2.97
N PHE A 169 2.88 -7.15 3.02
CA PHE A 169 3.66 -6.96 4.25
C PHE A 169 3.23 -5.75 5.09
N SER A 170 2.70 -4.69 4.46
CA SER A 170 2.20 -3.51 5.18
C SER A 170 0.91 -3.75 5.97
N TRP A 171 0.28 -4.93 5.85
CA TRP A 171 -0.89 -5.29 6.64
C TRP A 171 -0.47 -5.86 7.99
N SER A 172 -1.06 -5.35 9.06
CA SER A 172 -0.74 -5.77 10.43
C SER A 172 -0.91 -7.27 10.67
N THR A 173 -1.84 -7.93 9.97
CA THR A 173 -2.00 -9.40 10.02
C THR A 173 -0.77 -10.12 9.50
N ALA A 174 -0.18 -9.67 8.39
CA ALA A 174 1.02 -10.27 7.82
C ALA A 174 2.24 -10.00 8.72
N GLY A 175 2.42 -8.76 9.19
CA GLY A 175 3.51 -8.41 10.11
C GLY A 175 3.49 -9.25 11.39
N LYS A 176 2.34 -9.32 12.08
CA LYS A 176 2.19 -10.13 13.31
C LYS A 176 2.37 -11.63 13.08
N ALA A 177 2.00 -12.12 11.90
CA ALA A 177 2.17 -13.53 11.55
C ALA A 177 3.65 -13.87 11.29
N LEU A 178 4.47 -12.90 10.88
CA LEU A 178 5.89 -13.09 10.57
C LEU A 178 6.81 -12.88 11.79
N GLU A 179 6.48 -11.92 12.66
CA GLU A 179 7.29 -11.45 13.80
C GLU A 179 7.82 -12.56 14.72
N LYS A 180 7.08 -13.65 14.90
CA LYS A 180 7.45 -14.74 15.82
C LYS A 180 8.13 -15.93 15.14
N LYS A 181 8.43 -15.80 13.86
CA LYS A 181 8.57 -16.94 12.96
C LYS A 181 9.74 -16.82 11.99
N ALA A 182 10.00 -15.62 11.49
CA ALA A 182 11.16 -15.31 10.65
C ALA A 182 12.32 -14.74 11.48
N TYR A 183 13.49 -14.59 10.85
CA TYR A 183 14.60 -13.86 11.45
C TYR A 183 14.27 -12.39 11.63
N ASP A 184 14.79 -11.81 12.71
CA ASP A 184 14.65 -10.39 12.99
C ASP A 184 15.51 -9.57 12.03
N VAL A 185 14.95 -8.46 11.54
CA VAL A 185 15.61 -7.57 10.60
C VAL A 185 15.43 -6.14 11.08
N GLU A 186 16.54 -5.51 11.45
CA GLU A 186 16.59 -4.11 11.84
C GLU A 186 16.82 -3.25 10.60
N PHE A 187 15.97 -2.23 10.43
CA PHE A 187 16.10 -1.23 9.37
C PHE A 187 16.50 0.10 9.98
N ASP A 188 17.33 0.86 9.26
CA ASP A 188 17.66 2.24 9.59
C ASP A 188 16.45 3.14 9.29
N ASP A 189 15.52 3.21 10.24
CA ASP A 189 14.30 4.01 10.20
C ASP A 189 14.45 5.30 11.04
N GLU A 190 14.18 6.46 10.43
CA GLU A 190 14.27 7.78 11.07
C GLU A 190 13.29 7.95 12.26
N ASP A 191 12.26 7.09 12.36
CA ASP A 191 11.28 7.11 13.44
C ASP A 191 11.86 6.59 14.79
N ASP A 192 12.92 5.80 14.75
CA ASP A 192 13.58 5.29 15.96
C ASP A 192 14.23 6.42 16.78
N GLU A 193 14.69 7.48 16.11
CA GLU A 193 15.20 8.67 16.81
C GLU A 193 14.07 9.47 17.49
N GLN A 194 12.88 9.53 16.90
CA GLN A 194 11.74 10.25 17.48
C GLN A 194 11.11 9.52 18.68
N GLU A 195 11.12 8.19 18.69
CA GLU A 195 10.72 7.41 19.86
C GLU A 195 11.76 7.46 20.98
N LYS A 196 13.07 7.41 20.65
CA LYS A 196 14.16 7.54 21.63
C LYS A 196 14.22 8.93 22.28
N GLN A 197 13.79 10.01 21.61
CA GLN A 197 13.75 11.36 22.17
C GLN A 197 12.61 11.61 23.18
N LYS A 198 11.64 10.70 23.32
CA LYS A 198 10.57 10.83 24.34
C LYS A 198 10.96 10.33 25.73
N ALA A 199 12.16 9.79 25.91
CA ALA A 199 12.68 9.43 27.22
C ALA A 199 13.66 10.52 27.74
N THR A 200 13.40 10.98 28.97
CA THR A 200 14.25 11.84 29.82
C THR A 200 14.36 13.35 29.52
N TYR A 201 13.28 14.10 29.80
CA TYR A 201 13.42 15.43 30.42
C TYR A 201 13.74 15.26 31.92
N GLY A 202 14.98 14.91 32.22
CA GLY A 202 15.52 14.87 33.58
C GLY A 202 16.73 15.79 33.66
N SER A 203 16.57 16.95 34.29
CA SER A 203 17.60 17.98 34.45
C SER A 203 18.94 17.41 34.93
N ALA A 204 20.00 17.65 34.14
CA ALA A 204 21.36 17.26 34.53
C ALA A 204 21.78 17.98 35.81
N LYS A 205 22.17 17.22 36.84
CA LYS A 205 22.67 17.77 38.12
C LYS A 205 24.04 18.46 37.90
N PRO A 206 24.36 19.58 38.57
CA PRO A 206 25.55 20.40 38.29
C PRO A 206 26.90 19.78 38.68
N ASN A 207 26.93 18.57 39.26
CA ASN A 207 28.15 17.98 39.83
C ASN A 207 29.14 17.38 38.81
N LYS A 208 28.91 17.53 37.50
CA LYS A 208 29.84 17.02 36.47
C LYS A 208 31.01 17.96 36.13
N TYR A 209 31.02 19.20 36.63
CA TYR A 209 32.06 20.18 36.27
C TYR A 209 33.39 20.05 37.04
N PHE A 210 33.48 19.21 38.08
CA PHE A 210 34.68 19.09 38.92
C PHE A 210 35.33 17.70 38.96
N ALA A 211 34.87 16.74 38.16
CA ALA A 211 35.57 15.47 38.01
C ALA A 211 36.54 15.57 36.83
N ALA A 212 37.81 15.87 37.11
CA ALA A 212 38.89 15.72 36.12
C ALA A 212 39.09 14.22 35.86
N ASP A 213 38.46 13.71 34.81
CA ASP A 213 38.57 12.31 34.39
C ASP A 213 39.95 12.08 33.77
N ARG A 214 40.87 11.47 34.53
CA ARG A 214 42.22 11.10 34.04
C ARG A 214 42.17 9.82 33.22
N ASN A 215 41.27 9.77 32.25
CA ASN A 215 41.23 8.70 31.27
C ASN A 215 40.70 9.24 29.94
N GLU A 216 41.38 10.24 29.39
CA GLU A 216 41.23 10.56 27.96
C GLU A 216 41.80 9.40 27.15
N GLN A 217 40.99 8.38 26.89
CA GLN A 217 41.17 7.57 25.69
C GLN A 217 41.25 8.57 24.54
N ARG A 218 42.44 8.74 23.95
CA ARG A 218 42.66 9.64 22.82
C ARG A 218 41.55 9.38 21.80
N LYS A 219 40.73 10.40 21.53
CA LYS A 219 39.70 10.30 20.50
C LYS A 219 40.38 9.86 19.23
N ARG A 220 39.90 8.75 18.67
CA ARG A 220 40.46 8.15 17.46
C ARG A 220 40.44 9.19 16.34
N HIS A 221 41.48 9.18 15.51
CA HIS A 221 41.62 10.15 14.41
C HIS A 221 40.34 10.17 13.56
N GLU A 222 39.94 11.37 13.16
CA GLU A 222 38.70 11.66 12.43
C GLU A 222 38.51 10.72 11.23
N TYR A 223 39.58 10.52 10.45
CA TYR A 223 39.64 9.55 9.35
C TYR A 223 38.98 8.20 9.65
N PHE A 224 39.26 7.57 10.81
CA PHE A 224 38.72 6.26 11.17
C PHE A 224 37.28 6.33 11.65
N ARG A 225 36.90 7.41 12.35
CA ARG A 225 35.55 7.61 12.88
C ARG A 225 34.55 7.85 11.76
N GLU A 226 34.89 8.71 10.79
CA GLU A 226 34.02 9.01 9.64
C GLU A 226 33.76 7.80 8.74
N ARG A 227 34.67 6.82 8.76
CA ARG A 227 34.62 5.64 7.90
C ARG A 227 34.16 4.38 8.63
N CYS A 228 33.74 4.52 9.88
CA CYS A 228 33.32 3.40 10.75
C CYS A 228 34.36 2.27 10.81
N LEU A 229 35.66 2.61 10.85
CA LEU A 229 36.75 1.65 10.85
C LEU A 229 37.20 1.33 12.28
N GLU A 230 37.07 0.05 12.64
CA GLU A 230 37.43 -0.46 13.96
C GLU A 230 38.67 -1.36 13.95
N HIS A 231 39.35 -1.45 15.09
CA HIS A 231 40.49 -2.38 15.22
C HIS A 231 39.93 -3.72 15.66
N VAL A 232 40.09 -4.75 14.84
CA VAL A 232 39.64 -6.11 15.16
C VAL A 232 40.74 -6.77 15.99
N ALA A 233 40.47 -7.04 17.27
CA ALA A 233 41.42 -7.68 18.18
C ALA A 233 41.38 -9.21 18.12
N GLU A 234 40.25 -9.79 17.70
CA GLU A 234 40.04 -11.24 17.53
C GLU A 234 39.15 -11.50 16.31
N ILE A 235 39.45 -12.57 15.56
CA ILE A 235 38.71 -13.03 14.38
C ILE A 235 37.90 -14.28 14.75
#